data_AF-A0A946UH54-F1
#
_entry.id   AF-A0A946UH54-F1
#
_cell.length_a   1.000
_cell.length_b   1.000
_cell.length_c   1.000
_cell.angle_alpha   90.00
_cell.angle_beta   90.00
_cell.angle_gamma   90.00
#
_symmetry.space_group_name_H-M   'P 1'
#
loop_
_entity.id
_entity.type
_entity.pdbx_description
1 polymer ?
#
loop_
_entity_poly.entity_id
_entity_poly.type
_entity_poly.pdbx_seq_one_letter_code
_entity_poly.pdbx_strand_id
1 'polypeptide(L)'
;MHYRLILLSFILATACSRPDLPPGDRDGQVNALDDGGFVAWDAANRQWVDAETYWTNFAARGRGRNWPSGSEFPPYAQVKEHDAFLYRSENGPCLMYFFHTRWRRANDVWRWGDEFNEYGGCASVFE
;
A
#
# COMPACT_ATOMS: atom_id res chain seq x y z
N MET A 1 -30.04 -67.47 9.26
CA MET A 1 -28.64 -67.11 8.97
C MET A 1 -28.67 -66.17 7.75
N HIS A 2 -28.71 -64.83 7.84
CA HIS A 2 -27.71 -63.86 8.34
C HIS A 2 -26.33 -64.18 7.74
N TYR A 3 -25.72 -63.39 6.84
CA TYR A 3 -25.29 -61.98 6.91
C TYR A 3 -25.30 -61.32 5.50
N ARG A 4 -25.96 -60.18 5.28
CA ARG A 4 -25.45 -58.79 5.31
C ARG A 4 -24.45 -58.43 4.20
N LEU A 5 -24.99 -57.81 3.13
CA LEU A 5 -24.31 -56.96 2.14
C LEU A 5 -23.63 -55.79 2.88
N ILE A 6 -22.31 -55.63 2.73
CA ILE A 6 -21.58 -54.44 3.23
C ILE A 6 -21.49 -53.46 2.07
N LEU A 7 -22.35 -52.43 2.06
CA LEU A 7 -22.18 -51.24 1.24
C LEU A 7 -21.07 -50.38 1.86
N LEU A 8 -19.88 -50.40 1.26
CA LEU A 8 -18.83 -49.42 1.52
C LEU A 8 -19.28 -48.05 1.00
N SER A 9 -19.78 -47.22 1.90
CA SER A 9 -20.08 -45.82 1.61
C SER A 9 -18.78 -45.01 1.68
N PHE A 10 -18.22 -44.68 0.52
CA PHE A 10 -17.15 -43.69 0.41
C PHE A 10 -17.74 -42.30 0.69
N ILE A 11 -17.57 -41.78 1.90
CA ILE A 11 -17.89 -40.40 2.24
C ILE A 11 -16.76 -39.54 1.66
N LEU A 12 -16.98 -38.95 0.47
CA LEU A 12 -16.16 -37.86 -0.02
C LEU A 12 -16.37 -36.67 0.93
N ALA A 13 -15.42 -36.44 1.83
CA ALA A 13 -15.31 -35.19 2.56
C ALA A 13 -14.92 -34.11 1.54
N THR A 14 -15.92 -33.48 0.92
CA THR A 14 -15.71 -32.26 0.15
C THR A 14 -15.37 -31.18 1.19
N ALA A 15 -14.09 -30.97 1.41
CA ALA A 15 -13.63 -29.75 2.06
C ALA A 15 -14.10 -28.60 1.16
N CYS A 16 -15.22 -27.96 1.54
CA CYS A 16 -15.54 -26.64 1.04
C CYS A 16 -14.44 -25.71 1.53
N SER A 17 -13.33 -25.65 0.79
CA SER A 17 -12.43 -24.50 0.85
C SER A 17 -13.29 -23.31 0.49
N ARG A 18 -13.65 -22.51 1.51
CA ARG A 18 -14.19 -21.18 1.25
C ARG A 18 -13.15 -20.50 0.38
N PRO A 19 -13.49 -19.94 -0.79
CA PRO A 19 -12.60 -18.96 -1.38
C PRO A 19 -12.41 -17.91 -0.31
N ASP A 20 -11.17 -17.68 0.12
CA ASP A 20 -10.84 -16.42 0.80
C ASP A 20 -11.38 -15.34 -0.14
N LEU A 21 -12.44 -14.67 0.31
CA LEU A 21 -12.84 -13.43 -0.32
C LEU A 21 -11.55 -12.59 -0.40
N PRO A 22 -11.17 -12.05 -1.57
CA PRO A 22 -9.99 -11.21 -1.64
C PRO A 22 -10.15 -10.17 -0.54
N PRO A 23 -9.21 -10.07 0.42
CA PRO A 23 -9.37 -9.12 1.51
C PRO A 23 -9.67 -7.77 0.86
N GLY A 24 -10.84 -7.20 1.15
CA GLY A 24 -11.22 -5.89 0.62
C GLY A 24 -10.03 -4.96 0.73
N ASP A 25 -9.66 -4.36 -0.40
CA ASP A 25 -8.29 -3.93 -0.73
C ASP A 25 -7.59 -3.25 0.45
N ARG A 26 -6.81 -4.02 1.23
CA ARG A 26 -6.15 -3.55 2.47
C ARG A 26 -4.94 -2.65 2.16
N ASP A 27 -4.79 -2.25 0.91
CA ASP A 27 -3.63 -1.57 0.38
C ASP A 27 -3.40 -0.24 1.08
N GLY A 28 -2.27 -0.12 1.78
CA GLY A 28 -1.93 1.04 2.60
C GLY A 28 -2.57 1.04 3.98
N GLN A 29 -3.30 -0.02 4.37
CA GLN A 29 -3.68 -0.19 5.77
C GLN A 29 -2.44 -0.12 6.65
N VAL A 30 -2.53 0.61 7.74
CA VAL A 30 -1.46 0.76 8.74
C VAL A 30 -1.67 -0.17 9.92
N ASN A 31 -0.58 -0.59 10.55
CA ASN A 31 -0.54 -1.22 11.86
C ASN A 31 0.55 -0.55 12.69
N ALA A 32 0.19 -0.11 13.90
CA ALA A 32 1.15 0.42 14.86
C ALA A 32 2.12 -0.66 15.35
N LEU A 33 3.35 -0.23 15.65
CA LEU A 33 4.39 -1.01 16.29
C LEU A 33 4.54 -0.58 17.76
N ASP A 34 5.12 -1.46 18.59
CA ASP A 34 5.30 -1.22 20.03
C ASP A 34 6.25 -0.04 20.33
N ASP A 35 7.11 0.33 19.38
CA ASP A 35 8.08 1.43 19.49
C ASP A 35 7.50 2.80 19.09
N GLY A 36 6.20 2.86 18.76
CA GLY A 36 5.53 4.06 18.28
C GLY A 36 5.66 4.29 16.77
N GLY A 37 6.35 3.41 16.04
CA GLY A 37 6.33 3.37 14.58
C GLY A 37 5.08 2.70 14.01
N PHE A 38 5.06 2.51 12.69
CA PHE A 38 4.02 1.75 12.01
C PHE A 38 4.57 1.01 10.78
N VAL A 39 3.86 -0.03 10.37
CA VAL A 39 4.02 -0.70 9.07
C VAL A 39 2.75 -0.52 8.25
N ALA A 40 2.90 -0.57 6.93
CA ALA A 40 1.81 -0.51 5.98
C ALA A 40 1.67 -1.82 5.21
N TRP A 41 0.44 -2.23 4.94
CA TRP A 41 0.13 -3.41 4.15
C TRP A 41 0.29 -3.10 2.67
N ASP A 42 1.28 -3.70 2.03
CA ASP A 42 1.43 -3.70 0.59
C ASP A 42 0.61 -4.85 -0.01
N ALA A 43 -0.55 -4.51 -0.59
CA ALA A 43 -1.44 -5.51 -1.17
C ALA A 43 -0.83 -6.23 -2.39
N ALA A 44 0.03 -5.56 -3.16
CA ALA A 44 0.64 -6.14 -4.36
C ALA A 44 1.68 -7.22 -3.98
N ASN A 45 2.45 -6.97 -2.92
CA ASN A 45 3.46 -7.91 -2.44
C ASN A 45 2.97 -8.82 -1.29
N ARG A 46 1.74 -8.61 -0.79
CA ARG A 46 1.11 -9.38 0.28
C ARG A 46 1.93 -9.42 1.58
N GLN A 47 2.49 -8.29 1.97
CA GLN A 47 3.34 -8.18 3.17
C GLN A 47 3.17 -6.83 3.87
N TRP A 48 3.42 -6.82 5.17
CA TRP A 48 3.62 -5.60 5.95
C TRP A 48 5.04 -5.09 5.72
N VAL A 49 5.18 -3.82 5.36
CA VAL A 49 6.46 -3.17 5.07
C VAL A 49 6.51 -1.81 5.77
N ASP A 50 7.69 -1.21 5.91
CA ASP A 50 7.79 0.16 6.39
C ASP A 50 7.16 1.17 5.38
N ALA A 51 6.92 2.39 5.84
CA ALA A 51 6.25 3.42 5.06
C ALA A 51 6.98 3.80 3.75
N GLU A 52 8.31 3.90 3.75
CA GLU A 52 9.08 4.26 2.56
C GLU A 52 9.08 3.13 1.53
N THR A 53 9.21 1.87 1.98
CA THR A 53 9.06 0.68 1.13
C THR A 53 7.66 0.63 0.53
N TYR A 54 6.61 0.86 1.32
CA TYR A 54 5.24 0.92 0.83
C TYR A 54 5.07 1.97 -0.27
N TRP A 55 5.56 3.20 -0.04
CA TRP A 55 5.50 4.29 -1.01
C TRP A 55 6.27 3.99 -2.29
N THR A 56 7.44 3.38 -2.17
CA THR A 56 8.26 2.98 -3.32
C THR A 56 7.51 1.95 -4.18
N ASN A 57 6.93 0.93 -3.55
CA ASN A 57 6.15 -0.10 -4.23
C ASN A 57 4.88 0.48 -4.85
N PHE A 58 4.17 1.35 -4.13
CA PHE A 58 2.99 2.05 -4.60
C PHE A 58 3.30 2.92 -5.83
N ALA A 59 4.36 3.74 -5.78
CA ALA A 59 4.75 4.60 -6.89
C ALA A 59 5.19 3.78 -8.13
N ALA A 60 5.89 2.66 -7.93
CA ALA A 60 6.34 1.78 -9.00
C ALA A 60 5.20 1.10 -9.78
N ARG A 61 4.09 0.78 -9.11
CA ARG A 61 2.89 0.19 -9.75
C ARG A 61 1.78 1.21 -10.06
N GLY A 62 2.05 2.50 -9.82
CA GLY A 62 1.12 3.58 -10.08
C GLY A 62 0.88 3.83 -11.57
N ARG A 63 -0.18 4.58 -11.88
CA ARG A 63 -0.56 4.90 -13.27
C ARG A 63 0.26 6.01 -13.93
N GLY A 64 0.90 6.87 -13.13
CA GLY A 64 1.75 7.96 -13.62
C GLY A 64 3.23 7.60 -13.60
N ARG A 65 4.07 8.54 -14.00
CA ARG A 65 5.52 8.39 -13.93
C ARG A 65 5.96 8.40 -12.46
N ASN A 66 6.77 7.42 -12.07
CA ASN A 66 7.55 7.48 -10.84
C ASN A 66 8.86 8.23 -11.13
N TRP A 67 8.96 9.46 -10.63
CA TRP A 67 10.15 10.28 -10.79
C TRP A 67 11.27 9.83 -9.84
N PRO A 68 12.55 9.95 -10.23
CA PRO A 68 13.68 9.69 -9.32
C PRO A 68 13.53 10.50 -8.03
N SER A 69 13.77 9.89 -6.87
CA SER A 69 13.69 10.58 -5.58
C SER A 69 14.72 11.71 -5.47
N GLY A 70 14.41 12.78 -4.75
CA GLY A 70 15.34 13.90 -4.55
C GLY A 70 14.76 15.03 -3.72
N SER A 71 15.54 16.10 -3.54
CA SER A 71 15.17 17.30 -2.79
C SER A 71 14.68 18.46 -3.67
N GLU A 72 14.59 18.25 -4.99
CA GLU A 72 14.09 19.24 -5.94
C GLU A 72 12.89 18.66 -6.70
N PHE A 73 11.80 19.42 -6.77
CA PHE A 73 10.59 18.98 -7.46
C PHE A 73 10.82 18.86 -8.98
N PRO A 74 10.26 17.83 -9.62
CA PRO A 74 10.30 17.73 -11.08
C PRO A 74 9.70 18.97 -11.77
N PRO A 75 10.23 19.38 -12.94
CA PRO A 75 9.76 20.58 -13.64
C PRO A 75 8.27 20.51 -13.99
N TYR A 76 7.49 21.53 -13.61
CA TYR A 76 6.04 21.59 -13.83
C TYR A 76 5.63 21.43 -15.30
N ALA A 77 6.48 21.80 -16.26
CA ALA A 77 6.22 21.61 -17.67
C ALA A 77 6.25 20.14 -18.14
N GLN A 78 6.81 19.23 -17.33
CA GLN A 78 7.01 17.82 -17.69
C GLN A 78 6.13 16.85 -16.89
N VAL A 79 5.65 17.28 -15.72
CA VAL A 79 4.82 16.44 -14.84
C VAL A 79 3.44 16.27 -15.43
N LYS A 80 2.85 15.10 -15.22
CA LYS A 80 1.49 14.78 -15.62
C LYS A 80 0.66 14.42 -14.42
N GLU A 81 -0.65 14.57 -14.56
CA GLU A 81 -1.62 14.07 -13.59
C GLU A 81 -1.27 12.61 -13.26
N HIS A 82 -1.22 12.31 -11.95
CA HIS A 82 -0.91 11.00 -11.38
C HIS A 82 0.56 10.61 -11.28
N ASP A 83 1.47 11.48 -11.67
CA ASP A 83 2.90 11.28 -11.42
C ASP A 83 3.19 11.24 -9.92
N ALA A 84 4.16 10.41 -9.54
CA ALA A 84 4.62 10.23 -8.18
C ALA A 84 6.09 10.64 -8.04
N PHE A 85 6.45 11.19 -6.89
CA PHE A 85 7.81 11.62 -6.61
C PHE A 85 8.09 11.48 -5.12
N LEU A 86 9.14 10.74 -4.76
CA LEU A 86 9.58 10.63 -3.37
C LEU A 86 10.49 11.83 -3.05
N TYR A 87 9.91 12.87 -2.46
CA TYR A 87 10.65 14.04 -2.02
C TYR A 87 11.45 13.71 -0.76
N ARG A 88 12.70 14.18 -0.69
CA ARG A 88 13.59 13.98 0.46
C ARG A 88 14.02 15.34 1.02
N SER A 89 13.55 15.65 2.23
CA SER A 89 14.00 16.83 3.00
C SER A 89 14.90 16.40 4.16
N GLU A 90 15.38 17.38 4.93
CA GLU A 90 16.15 17.14 6.16
C GLU A 90 15.32 16.40 7.23
N ASN A 91 14.00 16.58 7.21
CA ASN A 91 13.06 15.91 8.13
C ASN A 91 12.67 14.49 7.68
N GLY A 92 13.11 14.07 6.49
CA GLY A 92 12.89 12.72 5.96
C GLY A 92 12.11 12.69 4.65
N PRO A 93 11.73 11.49 4.18
CA PRO A 93 11.02 11.33 2.92
C PRO A 93 9.55 11.74 3.04
N CYS A 94 8.96 12.17 1.93
CA CYS A 94 7.52 12.26 1.75
C CYS A 94 7.14 11.88 0.32
N LEU A 95 6.21 10.93 0.18
CA LEU A 95 5.69 10.60 -1.15
C LEU A 95 4.74 11.70 -1.61
N MET A 96 5.09 12.33 -2.73
CA MET A 96 4.31 13.34 -3.41
C MET A 96 3.57 12.73 -4.61
N TYR A 97 2.39 13.26 -4.88
CA TYR A 97 1.52 12.85 -5.97
C TYR A 97 0.99 14.07 -6.70
N PHE A 98 1.17 14.13 -8.02
CA PHE A 98 0.70 15.25 -8.84
C PHE A 98 -0.79 15.06 -9.14
N PHE A 99 -1.63 15.88 -8.52
CA PHE A 99 -3.09 15.71 -8.60
C PHE A 99 -3.82 17.04 -8.51
N HIS A 100 -4.73 17.26 -9.46
CA HIS A 100 -5.42 18.52 -9.73
C HIS A 100 -4.39 19.65 -9.88
N THR A 101 -3.50 19.50 -10.86
CA THR A 101 -2.52 20.51 -11.31
C THR A 101 -1.47 20.96 -10.30
N ARG A 102 -1.26 20.23 -9.21
CA ARG A 102 -0.20 20.53 -8.22
C ARG A 102 0.28 19.29 -7.49
N TRP A 103 1.46 19.39 -6.90
CA TRP A 103 1.97 18.38 -5.97
C TRP A 103 1.15 18.39 -4.67
N ARG A 104 0.78 17.19 -4.21
CA ARG A 104 0.11 16.91 -2.94
C ARG A 104 0.87 15.80 -2.23
N ARG A 105 0.73 15.66 -0.91
CA ARG A 105 1.14 14.42 -0.25
C ARG A 105 0.30 13.30 -0.82
N ALA A 106 0.88 12.14 -1.10
CA ALA A 106 0.13 11.03 -1.65
C ALA A 106 -1.04 10.65 -0.72
N ASN A 107 -0.84 10.72 0.60
CA ASN A 107 -1.89 10.42 1.56
C ASN A 107 -3.08 11.41 1.52
N ASP A 108 -2.89 12.67 1.11
CA ASP A 108 -4.00 13.63 0.92
C ASP A 108 -4.96 13.19 -0.22
N VAL A 109 -4.45 12.38 -1.15
CA VAL A 109 -5.17 11.86 -2.31
C VAL A 109 -5.72 10.46 -2.05
N TRP A 110 -4.91 9.57 -1.47
CA TRP A 110 -5.21 8.14 -1.32
C TRP A 110 -5.83 7.74 0.02
N ARG A 111 -5.67 8.56 1.08
CA ARG A 111 -6.33 8.38 2.38
C ARG A 111 -6.09 7.01 3.03
N TRP A 112 -4.82 6.62 3.15
CA TRP A 112 -4.42 5.34 3.74
C TRP A 112 -4.59 5.32 5.27
N GLY A 113 -3.83 6.18 5.96
CA GLY A 113 -3.82 6.31 7.42
C GLY A 113 -3.15 7.63 7.80
N ASP A 114 -3.56 8.23 8.91
CA ASP A 114 -3.08 9.56 9.32
C ASP A 114 -1.58 9.54 9.69
N GLU A 115 -1.05 8.39 10.06
CA GLU A 115 0.36 8.13 10.36
C GLU A 115 1.27 8.53 9.20
N PHE A 116 0.81 8.37 7.95
CA PHE A 116 1.56 8.81 6.78
C PHE A 116 1.70 10.34 6.65
N ASN A 117 0.80 11.13 7.26
CA ASN A 117 0.92 12.58 7.27
C ASN A 117 2.04 13.06 8.20
N GLU A 118 2.29 12.28 9.26
CA GLU A 118 3.29 12.57 10.30
C GLU A 118 4.62 11.87 10.05
N TYR A 119 4.68 10.95 9.07
CA TYR A 119 5.90 10.20 8.76
C TYR A 119 6.92 11.05 8.00
N GLY A 120 8.17 11.03 8.50
CA GLY A 120 9.32 11.64 7.84
C GLY A 120 9.10 13.13 7.57
N GLY A 121 9.32 13.54 6.33
CA GLY A 121 9.18 14.93 5.91
C GLY A 121 7.75 15.37 5.61
N CYS A 122 6.74 14.49 5.69
CA CYS A 122 5.40 14.81 5.22
C CYS A 122 4.66 15.88 6.04
N ALA A 123 5.00 16.02 7.33
CA ALA A 123 4.38 17.04 8.19
C ALA A 123 4.76 18.46 7.75
N SER A 124 5.97 18.64 7.20
CA SER A 124 6.58 19.96 6.87
C SER A 124 6.89 20.15 5.38
N VAL A 125 6.39 19.27 4.49
CA VAL A 125 6.78 19.27 3.07
C VAL A 125 6.39 20.53 2.27
N PHE A 126 5.53 21.38 2.83
CA PHE A 126 5.09 22.63 2.21
C PHE A 126 5.48 23.88 3.00
N GLU A 127 6.32 23.72 4.03
CA GLU A 127 6.83 24.84 4.83
C GLU A 127 8.03 25.53 4.18
#